data_AF-A0A378JFK0-F1
#
_entry.id   AF-A0A378JFK0-F1
#
_cell.length_a   1.000
_cell.length_b   1.000
_cell.length_c   1.000
_cell.angle_alpha   90.00
_cell.angle_beta   90.00
_cell.angle_gamma   90.00
#
_symmetry.space_group_name_H-M   'P 1'
#
loop_
_entity.id
_entity.type
_entity.pdbx_description
1 polymer ?
#
loop_
_entity_poly.entity_id
_entity_poly.type
_entity_poly.pdbx_seq_one_letter_code
_entity_poly.pdbx_strand_id
1 'polypeptide(L)'
;MQTNTRSLQDIPDDVVWKSLANLVDRFDLKENEARILMGDMPRSTYTSHKAKLNRDQKERVSYLLGIYKSLRILFEDEEQARTWINRKNNLPPFKGLTPKEYMLEGGMVRLADVRKFLDFWRGY
;
A
#
# COMPACT_ATOMS: atom_id res chain seq x y z
N MET A 1 22.73 14.72 1.10
CA MET A 1 22.50 13.46 0.35
C MET A 1 21.45 13.75 -0.71
N GLN A 2 21.81 13.79 -1.99
CA GLN A 2 20.84 13.94 -3.08
C GLN A 2 20.13 12.60 -3.28
N THR A 3 18.91 12.46 -2.79
CA THR A 3 18.03 11.38 -3.23
C THR A 3 17.71 11.63 -4.70
N ASN A 4 18.28 10.82 -5.58
CA ASN A 4 17.94 10.78 -7.00
C ASN A 4 16.49 10.29 -7.13
N THR A 5 15.53 11.20 -7.05
CA THR A 5 14.11 10.88 -7.15
C THR A 5 13.78 10.67 -8.63
N ARG A 6 13.92 9.43 -9.12
CA ARG A 6 13.31 9.03 -10.40
C ARG A 6 11.82 9.40 -10.38
N SER A 7 11.33 9.97 -11.48
CA SER A 7 9.89 10.21 -11.61
C SER A 7 9.15 8.88 -11.51
N LEU A 8 8.00 8.84 -10.81
CA LEU A 8 7.16 7.64 -10.74
C LEU A 8 6.78 7.11 -12.13
N GLN A 9 6.70 8.00 -13.13
CA GLN A 9 6.38 7.62 -14.50
C GLN A 9 7.48 6.76 -15.15
N ASP A 10 8.73 6.96 -14.77
CA ASP A 10 9.91 6.27 -15.33
C ASP A 10 10.09 4.85 -14.78
N ILE A 11 9.32 4.47 -13.74
CA ILE A 11 9.39 3.14 -13.16
C ILE A 11 8.72 2.15 -14.13
N PRO A 12 9.42 1.08 -14.55
CA PRO A 12 8.83 0.06 -15.42
C PRO A 12 7.57 -0.59 -14.81
N ASP A 13 6.54 -0.81 -15.62
CA ASP A 13 5.25 -1.32 -15.14
C ASP A 13 5.37 -2.72 -14.53
N ASP A 14 6.25 -3.57 -15.07
CA ASP A 14 6.54 -4.91 -14.57
C ASP A 14 7.12 -4.90 -13.14
N VAL A 15 7.95 -3.90 -12.82
CA VAL A 15 8.49 -3.71 -11.47
C VAL A 15 7.36 -3.34 -10.49
N VAL A 16 6.44 -2.49 -10.92
CA VAL A 16 5.29 -2.06 -10.11
C VAL A 16 4.33 -3.23 -9.89
N TRP A 17 4.03 -4.00 -10.93
CA TRP A 17 3.20 -5.21 -10.83
C TRP A 17 3.81 -6.26 -9.90
N LYS A 18 5.12 -6.51 -10.01
CA LYS A 18 5.84 -7.43 -9.10
C LYS A 18 5.80 -6.95 -7.66
N SER A 19 5.94 -5.64 -7.45
CA SER A 19 5.85 -5.03 -6.12
C SER A 19 4.46 -5.21 -5.52
N LEU A 20 3.41 -4.97 -6.30
CA LEU A 20 2.03 -5.20 -5.89
C LEU A 20 1.79 -6.68 -5.53
N ALA A 21 2.23 -7.61 -6.36
CA ALA A 21 2.07 -9.06 -6.10
C ALA A 21 2.71 -9.48 -4.76
N ASN A 22 3.93 -8.98 -4.49
CA ASN A 22 4.59 -9.24 -3.20
C ASN A 22 3.83 -8.62 -2.03
N LEU A 23 3.27 -7.42 -2.17
CA LEU A 23 2.48 -6.78 -1.12
C LEU A 23 1.17 -7.53 -0.85
N VAL A 24 0.52 -8.02 -1.91
CA VAL A 24 -0.70 -8.82 -1.83
C VAL A 24 -0.46 -10.09 -1.01
N ASP A 25 0.64 -10.79 -1.29
CA ASP A 25 1.07 -11.97 -0.53
C ASP A 25 1.39 -11.61 0.94
N ARG A 26 2.22 -10.59 1.16
CA ARG A 26 2.66 -10.20 2.52
C ARG A 26 1.53 -9.70 3.42
N PHE A 27 0.49 -9.11 2.86
CA PHE A 27 -0.64 -8.59 3.61
C PHE A 27 -1.87 -9.50 3.59
N ASP A 28 -1.77 -10.68 2.97
CA ASP A 28 -2.89 -11.60 2.76
C ASP A 28 -4.11 -10.87 2.18
N LEU A 29 -3.88 -10.15 1.08
CA LEU A 29 -4.93 -9.41 0.38
C LEU A 29 -5.60 -10.31 -0.65
N LYS A 30 -6.92 -10.24 -0.70
CA LYS A 30 -7.70 -10.88 -1.76
C LYS A 30 -7.60 -10.07 -3.05
N GLU A 31 -7.85 -10.71 -4.19
CA GLU A 31 -7.85 -10.06 -5.52
C GLU A 31 -8.73 -8.80 -5.55
N ASN A 32 -9.93 -8.87 -4.97
CA ASN A 32 -10.84 -7.73 -4.92
C ASN A 32 -10.30 -6.57 -4.08
N GLU A 33 -9.63 -6.87 -2.97
CA GLU A 33 -9.00 -5.87 -2.10
C GLU A 33 -7.85 -5.17 -2.84
N ALA A 34 -6.98 -5.95 -3.51
CA ALA A 34 -5.90 -5.40 -4.32
C ALA A 34 -6.43 -4.48 -5.44
N ARG A 35 -7.52 -4.85 -6.10
CA ARG A 35 -8.16 -4.02 -7.14
C ARG A 35 -8.70 -2.69 -6.58
N ILE A 36 -9.32 -2.71 -5.41
CA ILE A 36 -9.80 -1.48 -4.72
C ILE A 36 -8.62 -0.57 -4.38
N LEU A 37 -7.54 -1.13 -3.82
CA LEU A 37 -6.34 -0.36 -3.48
C LEU A 37 -5.68 0.26 -4.72
N MET A 38 -5.84 -0.38 -5.88
CA MET A 38 -5.41 0.11 -7.20
C MET A 38 -6.41 1.07 -7.87
N GLY A 39 -7.41 1.58 -7.14
CA GLY A 39 -8.39 2.55 -7.64
C GLY A 39 -9.50 1.88 -8.45
N ASP A 40 -10.16 0.88 -7.86
CA ASP A 40 -11.24 0.11 -8.47
C ASP A 40 -10.87 -0.48 -9.84
N MET A 41 -9.64 -1.00 -9.93
CA MET A 41 -9.12 -1.55 -11.18
C MET A 41 -10.01 -2.69 -11.71
N PRO A 42 -10.37 -2.68 -13.01
CA PRO A 42 -11.12 -3.77 -13.62
C PRO A 42 -10.41 -5.11 -13.48
N ARG A 43 -11.17 -6.18 -13.27
CA ARG A 43 -10.63 -7.54 -13.08
C ARG A 43 -9.79 -8.02 -14.27
N SER A 44 -10.23 -7.73 -15.49
CA SER A 44 -9.50 -8.07 -16.72
C SER A 44 -8.12 -7.41 -16.77
N THR A 45 -8.03 -6.13 -16.38
CA THR A 45 -6.78 -5.39 -16.26
C THR A 45 -5.87 -6.02 -15.20
N TYR A 46 -6.39 -6.28 -14.01
CA TYR A 46 -5.64 -6.84 -12.89
C TYR A 46 -5.05 -8.23 -13.22
N THR A 47 -5.87 -9.14 -13.74
CA THR A 47 -5.47 -10.53 -14.01
C THR A 47 -4.34 -10.61 -15.05
N SER A 48 -4.29 -9.66 -15.99
CA SER A 48 -3.27 -9.64 -17.03
C SER A 48 -1.84 -9.44 -16.50
N HIS A 49 -1.69 -8.73 -15.36
CA HIS A 49 -0.41 -8.28 -14.79
C HIS A 49 0.57 -7.63 -15.79
N LYS A 50 0.05 -7.12 -16.91
CA LYS A 50 0.82 -6.57 -18.04
C LYS A 50 0.25 -5.26 -18.56
N ALA A 51 -0.89 -4.83 -18.03
CA ALA A 51 -1.50 -3.56 -18.41
C ALA A 51 -0.58 -2.40 -18.04
N LYS A 52 -0.56 -1.38 -18.90
CA LYS A 52 0.15 -0.13 -18.62
C LYS A 52 -0.46 0.53 -17.40
N LEU A 53 0.40 0.98 -16.49
CA LEU A 53 -0.03 1.64 -15.26
C LEU A 53 0.04 3.16 -15.41
N ASN A 54 -1.03 3.84 -15.02
CA ASN A 54 -1.05 5.29 -14.95
C ASN A 54 -0.30 5.79 -13.69
N ARG A 55 -0.07 7.10 -13.60
CA ARG A 55 0.65 7.71 -12.47
C ARG A 55 -0.02 7.42 -11.12
N ASP A 56 -1.36 7.50 -11.06
CA ASP A 56 -2.14 7.24 -9.83
C ASP A 56 -1.92 5.81 -9.32
N GLN A 57 -1.94 4.82 -10.20
CA GLN A 57 -1.70 3.41 -9.86
C GLN A 57 -0.27 3.20 -9.34
N LYS A 58 0.74 3.80 -9.99
CA LYS A 58 2.13 3.72 -9.51
C LYS A 58 2.29 4.39 -8.14
N GLU A 59 1.59 5.49 -7.92
CA GLU A 59 1.61 6.22 -6.65
C GLU A 59 0.90 5.44 -5.53
N ARG A 60 -0.21 4.78 -5.82
CA ARG A 60 -0.88 3.85 -4.88
C ARG A 60 0.04 2.72 -4.43
N VAL A 61 0.75 2.09 -5.37
CA VAL A 61 1.76 1.06 -5.03
C VAL A 61 2.91 1.64 -4.21
N SER A 62 3.35 2.86 -4.52
CA SER A 62 4.36 3.57 -3.72
C SER A 62 3.91 3.77 -2.27
N TYR A 63 2.65 4.16 -2.03
CA TYR A 63 2.10 4.26 -0.68
C TYR A 63 2.09 2.92 0.04
N LEU A 64 1.63 1.84 -0.62
CA LEU A 64 1.60 0.50 -0.03
C LEU A 64 3.00 0.00 0.33
N LEU A 65 3.99 0.22 -0.54
CA LEU A 65 5.40 -0.09 -0.27
C LEU A 65 5.91 0.71 0.93
N GLY A 66 5.56 2.00 1.01
CA GLY A 66 5.87 2.83 2.15
C GLY A 66 5.25 2.27 3.45
N ILE A 67 3.96 1.93 3.44
CA ILE A 67 3.28 1.36 4.60
C ILE A 67 4.01 0.10 5.08
N TYR A 68 4.28 -0.84 4.17
CA TYR A 68 5.03 -2.05 4.49
C TYR A 68 6.42 -1.76 5.07
N LYS A 69 7.16 -0.84 4.44
CA LYS A 69 8.50 -0.43 4.91
C LYS A 69 8.44 0.14 6.33
N SER A 70 7.48 1.03 6.63
CA SER A 70 7.35 1.60 7.97
C SER A 70 7.01 0.54 9.00
N LEU A 71 6.14 -0.41 8.69
CA LEU A 71 5.82 -1.53 9.58
C LEU A 71 7.04 -2.40 9.85
N ARG A 72 7.87 -2.68 8.84
CA ARG A 72 9.13 -3.42 9.04
C ARG A 72 10.20 -2.68 9.84
N ILE A 73 10.09 -1.36 9.99
CA ILE A 73 10.94 -0.56 10.88
C ILE A 73 10.38 -0.59 12.31
N LEU A 74 9.06 -0.50 12.45
CA LEU A 74 8.39 -0.40 13.75
C LEU A 74 8.32 -1.72 14.50
N PHE A 75 8.30 -2.85 13.79
CA PHE A 75 8.16 -4.18 14.36
C PHE A 75 9.35 -5.05 13.99
N GLU A 76 10.04 -5.60 15.00
CA GLU A 76 11.08 -6.61 14.82
C GLU A 76 10.48 -7.89 14.19
N ASP A 77 9.41 -8.38 14.80
CA ASP A 77 8.67 -9.56 14.35
C ASP A 77 7.93 -9.28 13.03
N GLU A 78 8.23 -10.12 12.03
CA GLU A 78 7.67 -9.95 10.69
C GLU A 78 6.18 -10.25 10.62
N GLU A 79 5.70 -11.22 11.39
CA GLU A 79 4.28 -11.56 11.43
C GLU A 79 3.47 -10.43 12.06
N GLN A 80 4.00 -9.78 13.10
CA GLN A 80 3.38 -8.60 13.67
C GLN A 80 3.31 -7.44 12.67
N ALA A 81 4.36 -7.21 11.88
CA ALA A 81 4.36 -6.21 10.83
C ALA A 81 3.30 -6.49 9.75
N ARG A 82 3.20 -7.74 9.29
CA ARG A 82 2.24 -8.17 8.24
C ARG A 82 0.81 -8.10 8.73
N THR A 83 0.55 -8.60 9.94
CA THR A 83 -0.80 -8.69 10.51
C THR A 83 -1.32 -7.38 11.10
N TRP A 84 -0.46 -6.35 11.26
CA TRP A 84 -0.85 -5.09 11.89
C TRP A 84 -2.06 -4.42 11.22
N ILE A 85 -2.15 -4.48 9.88
CA ILE A 85 -3.25 -3.86 9.14
C ILE A 85 -4.62 -4.47 9.45
N ASN A 86 -4.67 -5.65 10.06
CA ASN A 86 -5.89 -6.36 10.44
C ASN A 86 -6.32 -6.09 11.89
N ARG A 87 -5.56 -5.31 12.64
CA ARG A 87 -5.84 -4.99 14.05
C ARG A 87 -6.70 -3.73 14.12
N LYS A 88 -7.78 -3.76 14.91
CA LYS A 88 -8.60 -2.57 15.13
C LYS A 88 -7.76 -1.44 15.73
N ASN A 89 -7.96 -0.23 15.24
CA ASN A 89 -7.25 0.94 15.73
C ASN A 89 -8.23 2.07 16.05
N ASN A 90 -8.27 2.49 17.32
CA ASN A 90 -9.15 3.58 17.78
C ASN A 90 -8.53 4.97 17.58
N LEU A 91 -7.23 5.05 17.27
CA LEU A 91 -6.57 6.32 17.03
C LEU A 91 -7.01 6.91 15.68
N PRO A 92 -7.06 8.25 15.54
CA PRO A 92 -7.15 8.88 14.24
C PRO A 92 -6.03 8.36 13.31
N PRO A 93 -6.31 8.07 12.03
CA PRO A 93 -7.55 8.36 11.30
C PRO A 93 -8.61 7.23 11.32
N PHE A 94 -8.31 6.10 11.95
CA PHE A 94 -9.04 4.83 11.75
C PHE A 94 -10.41 4.77 12.43
N LYS A 95 -10.64 5.54 13.50
CA LYS A 95 -11.93 5.65 14.20
C LYS A 95 -12.57 4.29 14.57
N GLY A 96 -11.74 3.31 14.94
CA GLY A 96 -12.18 1.96 15.34
C GLY A 96 -12.18 0.91 14.23
N LEU A 97 -11.95 1.32 12.98
CA LEU A 97 -11.68 0.40 11.87
C LEU A 97 -10.28 -0.18 11.98
N THR A 98 -10.06 -1.30 11.31
CA THR A 98 -8.71 -1.76 10.99
C THR A 98 -8.09 -0.85 9.92
N PRO A 99 -6.75 -0.67 9.90
CA PRO A 99 -6.07 0.03 8.81
C PRO A 99 -6.40 -0.54 7.43
N LYS A 100 -6.59 -1.86 7.31
CA LYS A 100 -7.02 -2.52 6.08
C LYS A 100 -8.40 -2.04 5.63
N GLU A 101 -9.41 -2.11 6.48
CA GLU A 101 -10.76 -1.61 6.17
C GLU A 101 -10.73 -0.14 5.77
N TYR A 102 -9.98 0.68 6.50
CA TYR A 102 -9.83 2.10 6.21
C TYR A 102 -9.22 2.37 4.82
N MET A 103 -8.18 1.62 4.43
CA MET A 103 -7.59 1.72 3.09
C MET A 103 -8.55 1.23 1.99
N LEU A 104 -9.37 0.22 2.30
CA LEU A 104 -10.32 -0.38 1.37
C LEU A 104 -11.58 0.46 1.14
N GLU A 105 -11.70 1.64 1.76
CA GLU A 105 -12.63 2.67 1.30
C GLU A 105 -12.23 3.25 -0.08
N GLY A 106 -11.07 2.86 -0.65
CA GLY A 106 -10.71 3.02 -2.07
C GLY A 106 -10.04 4.35 -2.44
N GLY A 107 -10.17 5.37 -1.59
CA GLY A 107 -9.56 6.69 -1.82
C GLY A 107 -8.03 6.69 -1.66
N MET A 108 -7.32 7.34 -2.58
CA MET A 108 -5.86 7.55 -2.46
C MET A 108 -5.48 8.24 -1.14
N VAL A 109 -6.33 9.17 -0.67
CA VAL A 109 -6.16 9.85 0.62
C VAL A 109 -6.06 8.86 1.78
N ARG A 110 -6.79 7.73 1.74
CA ARG A 110 -6.74 6.71 2.79
C ARG A 110 -5.36 6.07 2.90
N LEU A 111 -4.76 5.74 1.75
CA LEU A 111 -3.38 5.23 1.69
C LEU A 111 -2.38 6.25 2.23
N ALA A 112 -2.52 7.51 1.83
CA ALA A 112 -1.66 8.59 2.30
C ALA A 112 -1.78 8.81 3.82
N ASP A 113 -3.00 8.75 4.37
CA ASP A 113 -3.26 8.90 5.80
C ASP A 113 -2.65 7.77 6.63
N VAL A 114 -2.77 6.51 6.18
CA VAL A 114 -2.10 5.36 6.85
C VAL A 114 -0.59 5.52 6.80
N ARG A 115 -0.05 5.92 5.64
CA ARG A 115 1.39 6.17 5.48
C ARG A 115 1.87 7.25 6.43
N LYS A 116 1.16 8.37 6.53
CA LYS A 116 1.47 9.49 7.43
C LYS A 116 1.40 9.08 8.90
N PHE A 117 0.38 8.30 9.27
CA PHE A 117 0.26 7.75 10.62
C PHE A 117 1.51 6.94 10.98
N LEU A 118 1.91 5.99 10.13
CA LEU A 118 3.09 5.15 10.40
C LEU A 118 4.41 5.93 10.35
N ASP A 119 4.50 6.95 9.49
CA ASP A 119 5.64 7.85 9.44
C ASP A 119 5.83 8.59 10.78
N PHE A 120 4.76 9.11 11.38
CA PHE A 120 4.82 9.72 12.71
C PHE A 120 5.38 8.76 13.77
N TRP A 121 4.92 7.51 13.81
CA TRP A 121 5.35 6.54 14.82
C TRP A 121 6.81 6.11 14.67
N ARG A 122 7.34 6.05 13.44
CA ARG A 122 8.75 5.65 13.24
C ARG A 122 9.74 6.80 13.45
N GLY A 123 9.28 7.96 13.89
CA GLY A 123 10.13 9.12 14.18
C GLY A 123 10.57 9.89 12.95
N TYR A 124 9.62 10.23 12.06
CA TYR A 124 9.88 11.09 10.90
C TYR A 124 10.40 12.47 11.30
#